data_AF-A0A7S1JSX6-F1
#
_entry.id   AF-A0A7S1JSX6-F1
#
_cell.length_a   1.000
_cell.length_b   1.000
_cell.length_c   1.000
_cell.angle_alpha   90.00
_cell.angle_beta   90.00
_cell.angle_gamma   90.00
#
_symmetry.space_group_name_H-M   'P 1'
#
loop_
_entity.id
_entity.type
_entity.pdbx_description
1 polymer ?
#
loop_
_entity_poly.entity_id
_entity_poly.type
_entity_poly.pdbx_seq_one_letter_code
_entity_poly.pdbx_strand_id
1 'polypeptide(L)'
;AVLGILLTLVGLFAIKICLDTSHHVLHNCGVGPGSDQEARLETMWTKLGHFLDGCDPTRRKMPRQCPGFSQTFPANEMPFVNYLEVLERDFKCTGVCRFGARPIFVKSISTRKAPRCATSLAAHLELMMYMTGLPAAAMGVILLVVTVCLAGYDHL
;
A
#
# COMPACT_ATOMS: atom_id res chain seq x y z
N ALA A 1 2.70 19.46 -28.48
CA ALA A 1 3.03 18.06 -28.83
C ALA A 1 3.86 17.37 -27.74
N VAL A 2 5.14 17.73 -27.53
CA VAL A 2 6.05 17.03 -26.59
C VAL A 2 5.46 16.88 -25.19
N LEU A 3 4.90 17.95 -24.60
CA LEU A 3 4.27 17.90 -23.28
C LEU A 3 3.08 16.92 -23.20
N GLY A 4 2.23 16.90 -24.24
CA GLY A 4 1.09 15.98 -24.31
C GLY A 4 1.54 14.51 -24.39
N ILE A 5 2.61 14.23 -25.14
CA ILE A 5 3.22 12.89 -25.20
C ILE A 5 3.75 12.48 -23.82
N LEU A 6 4.51 13.36 -23.16
CA LEU A 6 5.10 13.08 -21.85
C LEU A 6 4.02 12.79 -20.81
N LEU A 7 2.98 13.63 -20.72
CA LEU A 7 1.87 13.44 -19.79
C LEU A 7 1.12 12.12 -20.04
N THR A 8 0.89 11.77 -21.31
CA THR A 8 0.24 10.51 -21.68
C THR A 8 1.10 9.31 -21.25
N LEU A 9 2.40 9.33 -21.54
CA LEU A 9 3.31 8.23 -21.19
C LEU A 9 3.44 8.06 -19.68
N VAL A 10 3.60 9.16 -18.93
CA VAL A 10 3.68 9.12 -17.47
C VAL A 10 2.38 8.61 -16.86
N GLY A 11 1.22 9.08 -17.34
CA GLY A 11 -0.08 8.61 -16.89
C GLY A 11 -0.27 7.11 -17.11
N LEU A 12 0.03 6.61 -18.32
CA LEU A 12 -0.04 5.19 -18.65
C LEU A 12 0.94 4.34 -17.84
N PHE A 13 2.15 4.84 -17.61
CA PHE A 13 3.15 4.16 -16.78
C PHE A 13 2.68 4.03 -15.33
N ALA A 14 2.14 5.10 -14.75
CA ALA A 14 1.58 5.09 -13.39
C ALA A 14 0.41 4.09 -13.29
N ILE A 15 -0.51 4.11 -14.26
CA ILE A 15 -1.64 3.16 -14.33
C ILE A 15 -1.13 1.72 -14.36
N LYS A 16 -0.16 1.43 -15.24
CA LYS A 16 0.41 0.07 -15.36
C LYS A 16 1.03 -0.40 -14.05
N ILE A 17 1.85 0.43 -13.40
CA ILE A 17 2.48 0.09 -12.12
C ILE A 17 1.42 -0.15 -11.05
N CYS A 18 0.42 0.72 -10.94
CA CYS A 18 -0.64 0.56 -9.95
C CYS A 18 -1.42 -0.75 -10.15
N LEU A 19 -1.77 -1.10 -11.40
CA LEU A 19 -2.46 -2.34 -11.72
C LEU A 19 -1.59 -3.57 -11.42
N ASP A 20 -0.35 -3.59 -11.90
CA ASP A 20 0.56 -4.71 -11.70
C ASP A 20 0.83 -4.92 -10.19
N THR A 21 1.03 -3.82 -9.45
CA THR A 21 1.27 -3.86 -7.99
C THR A 21 0.01 -4.26 -7.23
N SER A 22 -1.16 -3.69 -7.55
CA SER A 22 -2.44 -4.05 -6.91
C SER A 22 -2.72 -5.54 -7.09
N HIS A 23 -2.60 -6.03 -8.33
CA HIS A 23 -2.82 -7.44 -8.64
C HIS A 23 -1.82 -8.35 -7.92
N HIS A 24 -0.54 -7.98 -7.89
CA HIS A 24 0.48 -8.74 -7.17
C HIS A 24 0.18 -8.83 -5.67
N VAL A 25 -0.02 -7.68 -5.02
CA VAL A 25 -0.30 -7.61 -3.58
C VAL A 25 -1.62 -8.30 -3.23
N LEU A 26 -2.62 -8.28 -4.12
CA LEU A 26 -3.90 -8.92 -3.86
C LEU A 26 -3.84 -10.45 -4.02
N HIS A 27 -3.21 -10.96 -5.07
CA HIS A 27 -3.25 -12.38 -5.42
C HIS A 27 -2.05 -13.18 -4.92
N ASN A 28 -0.88 -12.55 -4.85
CA ASN A 28 0.40 -13.19 -4.55
C ASN A 28 0.98 -12.77 -3.19
N CYS A 29 0.15 -12.19 -2.30
CA CYS A 29 0.61 -11.70 -1.01
C CYS A 29 1.34 -12.78 -0.21
N GLY A 30 2.65 -12.61 -0.03
CA GLY A 30 3.49 -13.55 0.71
C GLY A 30 3.70 -14.92 0.04
N VAL A 31 3.32 -15.07 -1.23
CA VAL A 31 3.52 -16.28 -2.03
C VAL A 31 3.93 -15.94 -3.46
N GLY A 32 5.09 -16.42 -3.89
CA GLY A 32 5.58 -16.30 -5.26
C GLY A 32 6.79 -15.38 -5.43
N PRO A 33 7.35 -15.31 -6.65
CA PRO A 33 8.53 -14.50 -6.93
C PRO A 33 8.24 -13.01 -6.71
N GLY A 34 9.07 -12.32 -5.92
CA GLY A 34 8.90 -10.91 -5.55
C GLY A 34 8.18 -10.64 -4.23
N SER A 35 7.59 -11.68 -3.60
CA SER A 35 6.85 -11.55 -2.33
C SER A 35 7.73 -11.52 -1.08
N ASP A 36 9.07 -11.53 -1.21
CA ASP A 36 10.02 -11.60 -0.10
C ASP A 36 9.82 -10.47 0.92
N GLN A 37 9.46 -9.27 0.44
CA GLN A 37 9.22 -8.11 1.30
C GLN A 37 7.92 -8.27 2.10
N GLU A 38 6.85 -8.75 1.47
CA GLU A 38 5.57 -9.00 2.11
C GLU A 38 5.68 -10.12 3.15
N ALA A 39 6.43 -11.18 2.81
CA ALA A 39 6.73 -12.29 3.71
C ALA A 39 7.53 -11.83 4.94
N ARG A 40 8.53 -10.93 4.74
CA ARG A 40 9.26 -10.30 5.84
C ARG A 40 8.36 -9.44 6.72
N LEU A 41 7.48 -8.65 6.12
CA LEU A 41 6.51 -7.83 6.85
C LEU A 41 5.53 -8.69 7.64
N GLU A 42 5.00 -9.76 7.06
CA GLU A 42 4.10 -10.71 7.75
C GLU A 42 4.82 -11.45 8.89
N THR A 43 6.11 -11.80 8.70
CA THR A 43 6.94 -12.40 9.74
C THR A 43 7.15 -11.44 10.90
N MET A 44 7.49 -10.18 10.60
CA MET A 44 7.64 -9.13 11.62
C MET A 44 6.32 -8.86 12.35
N TRP A 45 5.22 -8.81 11.61
CA TRP A 45 3.87 -8.66 12.15
C TRP A 45 3.52 -9.81 13.10
N THR A 46 3.82 -11.05 12.70
CA THR A 46 3.61 -12.24 13.53
C THR A 46 4.48 -12.21 14.79
N LYS A 47 5.76 -11.83 14.66
CA LYS A 47 6.68 -11.65 15.80
C LYS A 47 6.16 -10.62 16.80
N LEU A 48 5.67 -9.47 16.31
CA LEU A 48 5.02 -8.43 17.14
C LEU A 48 3.76 -8.95 17.81
N GLY A 49 2.93 -9.71 17.09
CA GLY A 49 1.72 -10.33 17.60
C GLY A 49 2.01 -11.28 18.76
N HIS A 50 2.98 -12.18 18.60
CA HIS A 50 3.40 -13.11 19.66
C HIS A 50 3.99 -12.39 20.87
N PHE A 51 4.85 -11.38 20.63
CA PHE A 51 5.40 -10.56 21.72
C PHE A 51 4.29 -9.86 22.50
N LEU A 52 3.32 -9.27 21.79
CA LEU A 52 2.18 -8.59 22.41
C LEU A 52 1.28 -9.57 23.15
N ASP A 53 1.01 -10.75 22.60
CA ASP A 53 0.18 -11.77 23.26
C ASP A 53 0.83 -12.26 24.58
N GLY A 54 2.16 -12.25 24.69
CA GLY A 54 2.87 -12.57 25.93
C GLY A 54 2.85 -11.43 26.97
N CYS A 55 2.86 -10.17 26.52
CA CYS A 55 2.86 -9.00 27.41
C CYS A 55 1.45 -8.55 27.83
N ASP A 56 0.52 -8.49 26.88
CA ASP A 56 -0.86 -8.05 27.06
C ASP A 56 -1.79 -8.87 26.12
N PRO A 57 -2.27 -10.04 26.58
CA PRO A 57 -3.21 -10.87 25.83
C PRO A 57 -4.52 -10.16 25.47
N THR A 58 -4.87 -9.09 26.19
CA THR A 58 -6.07 -8.29 25.94
C THR A 58 -5.87 -7.25 24.84
N ARG A 59 -4.63 -7.06 24.37
CA ARG A 59 -4.21 -6.11 23.32
C ARG A 59 -4.73 -4.69 23.55
N ARG A 60 -4.77 -4.26 24.81
CA ARG A 60 -5.17 -2.91 25.22
C ARG A 60 -3.98 -1.94 25.18
N LYS A 61 -2.76 -2.45 25.29
CA LYS A 61 -1.50 -1.70 25.22
C LYS A 61 -0.89 -1.77 23.84
N MET A 62 -0.10 -0.75 23.49
CA MET A 62 0.73 -0.79 22.29
C MET A 62 1.99 -1.64 22.56
N PRO A 63 2.57 -2.31 21.54
CA PRO A 63 3.79 -3.11 21.73
C PRO A 63 4.94 -2.35 22.41
N ARG A 64 5.11 -1.06 22.11
CA ARG A 64 6.16 -0.22 22.71
C ARG A 64 6.00 0.01 24.22
N GLN A 65 4.80 -0.21 24.76
CA GLN A 65 4.51 -0.06 26.18
C GLN A 65 4.82 -1.34 26.97
N CYS A 66 5.18 -2.42 26.27
CA CYS A 66 5.54 -3.69 26.89
C CYS A 66 7.01 -3.70 27.32
N PRO A 67 7.32 -4.29 28.49
CA PRO A 67 8.69 -4.45 28.93
C PRO A 67 9.45 -5.36 27.95
N GLY A 68 10.72 -5.05 27.69
CA GLY A 68 11.58 -5.81 26.78
C GLY A 68 11.40 -5.49 25.28
N PHE A 69 10.49 -4.58 24.90
CA PHE A 69 10.25 -4.24 23.49
C PHE A 69 11.52 -3.84 22.74
N SER A 70 12.33 -2.93 23.29
CA SER A 70 13.58 -2.46 22.66
C SER A 70 14.66 -3.53 22.58
N GLN A 71 14.59 -4.57 23.41
CA GLN A 71 15.52 -5.70 23.39
C GLN A 71 15.09 -6.73 22.33
N THR A 72 13.78 -6.96 22.19
CA THR A 72 13.22 -7.91 21.20
C THR A 72 13.21 -7.34 19.77
N PHE A 73 12.99 -6.04 19.63
CA PHE A 73 12.95 -5.31 18.36
C PHE A 73 14.06 -4.26 18.34
N PRO A 74 15.28 -4.65 17.97
CA PRO A 74 16.42 -3.73 17.89
C PRO A 74 16.22 -2.66 16.81
N ALA A 75 17.07 -1.62 16.85
CA ALA A 75 16.92 -0.41 16.03
C ALA A 75 16.85 -0.66 14.51
N ASN A 76 17.48 -1.73 14.01
CA ASN A 76 17.44 -2.14 12.61
C ASN A 76 16.07 -2.72 12.18
N GLU A 77 15.26 -3.22 13.12
CA GLU A 77 13.90 -3.73 12.86
C GLU A 77 12.82 -2.64 13.00
N MET A 78 13.13 -1.55 13.70
CA MET A 78 12.20 -0.44 13.96
C MET A 78 11.54 0.16 12.71
N PRO A 79 12.21 0.31 11.56
CA PRO A 79 11.56 0.80 10.34
C PRO A 79 10.38 -0.09 9.91
N PHE A 80 10.50 -1.41 10.02
CA PHE A 80 9.42 -2.35 9.69
C PHE A 80 8.28 -2.25 10.71
N VAL A 81 8.60 -2.13 11.99
CA VAL A 81 7.59 -1.95 13.04
C VAL A 81 6.81 -0.65 12.84
N ASN A 82 7.51 0.46 12.58
CA ASN A 82 6.90 1.75 12.28
C ASN A 82 6.03 1.68 11.03
N TYR A 83 6.51 1.02 9.98
CA TYR A 83 5.75 0.85 8.74
C TYR A 83 4.46 0.05 8.99
N LEU A 84 4.52 -1.05 9.73
CA LEU A 84 3.33 -1.83 10.10
C LEU A 84 2.35 -1.03 10.96
N GLU A 85 2.85 -0.19 11.87
CA GLU A 85 2.01 0.70 12.68
C GLU A 85 1.25 1.71 11.83
N VAL A 86 1.94 2.35 10.88
CA VAL A 86 1.32 3.27 9.91
C VAL A 86 0.32 2.54 9.04
N LEU A 87 0.70 1.36 8.52
CA LEU A 87 -0.14 0.56 7.64
C LEU A 87 -1.46 0.17 8.32
N GLU A 88 -1.43 -0.39 9.54
CA GLU A 88 -2.66 -0.74 10.25
C GLU A 88 -3.50 0.49 10.60
N ARG A 89 -2.86 1.59 11.03
CA ARG A 89 -3.57 2.80 11.49
C ARG A 89 -4.24 3.57 10.39
N ASP A 90 -3.55 3.77 9.27
CA ASP A 90 -4.01 4.63 8.19
C ASP A 90 -5.03 3.89 7.32
N PHE A 91 -4.78 2.61 7.05
CA PHE A 91 -5.63 1.80 6.19
C PHE A 91 -6.71 0.99 6.92
N LYS A 92 -6.78 1.13 8.26
CA LYS A 92 -7.74 0.44 9.13
C LYS A 92 -7.84 -1.07 8.83
N CYS A 93 -6.68 -1.70 8.69
CA CYS A 93 -6.53 -3.10 8.32
C CYS A 93 -5.83 -3.89 9.42
N THR A 94 -5.83 -5.23 9.32
CA THR A 94 -5.09 -6.10 10.23
C THR A 94 -4.44 -7.26 9.49
N GLY A 95 -3.23 -7.63 9.89
CA GLY A 95 -2.42 -8.63 9.17
C GLY A 95 -1.95 -8.10 7.81
N VAL A 96 -0.77 -8.51 7.36
CA VAL A 96 -0.27 -8.06 6.05
C VAL A 96 -0.98 -8.82 4.95
N CYS A 97 -0.83 -10.15 4.98
CA CYS A 97 -1.43 -11.06 4.01
C CYS A 97 -2.56 -11.93 4.59
N ARG A 98 -2.62 -12.09 5.92
CA ARG A 98 -3.57 -12.98 6.59
C ARG A 98 -4.94 -12.34 6.84
N PHE A 99 -6.00 -13.13 6.66
CA PHE A 99 -7.37 -12.75 7.00
C PHE A 99 -7.66 -12.97 8.49
N GLY A 100 -8.54 -12.14 9.06
CA GLY A 100 -9.02 -12.30 10.44
C GLY A 100 -7.94 -12.13 11.51
N ALA A 101 -6.82 -11.53 11.14
CA ALA A 101 -5.74 -11.20 12.05
C ALA A 101 -6.22 -10.25 13.16
N ARG A 102 -5.78 -10.49 14.39
CA ARG A 102 -6.05 -9.58 15.52
C ARG A 102 -5.21 -8.31 15.35
N PRO A 103 -5.75 -7.09 15.53
CA PRO A 103 -4.97 -5.87 15.39
C PRO A 103 -3.82 -5.82 16.39
N ILE A 104 -2.73 -5.17 16.02
CA ILE A 104 -1.59 -4.91 16.91
C ILE A 104 -1.60 -3.45 17.36
N PHE A 105 -1.90 -2.51 16.45
CA PHE A 105 -1.76 -1.08 16.70
C PHE A 105 -3.10 -0.33 16.78
N VAL A 106 -4.21 -0.93 16.34
CA VAL A 106 -5.53 -0.27 16.32
C VAL A 106 -6.52 -0.96 17.26
N LYS A 107 -7.01 -0.21 18.25
CA LYS A 107 -7.92 -0.75 19.28
C LYS A 107 -9.37 -0.87 18.84
N SER A 108 -9.80 -0.05 17.88
CA SER A 108 -11.22 0.15 17.55
C SER A 108 -11.73 -0.69 16.39
N ILE A 109 -10.87 -1.48 15.74
CA ILE A 109 -11.28 -2.25 14.57
C ILE A 109 -11.83 -3.60 15.06
N SER A 110 -13.10 -3.87 14.74
CA SER A 110 -13.66 -5.20 14.93
C SER A 110 -12.94 -6.20 14.02
N THR A 111 -12.24 -7.16 14.62
CA THR A 111 -11.46 -8.20 13.93
C THR A 111 -12.26 -9.00 12.90
N ARG A 112 -13.58 -9.11 13.07
CA ARG A 112 -14.46 -9.83 12.13
C ARG A 112 -14.67 -9.10 10.80
N LYS A 113 -14.37 -7.80 10.73
CA LYS A 113 -14.61 -6.97 9.54
C LYS A 113 -13.34 -6.30 9.01
N ALA A 114 -12.20 -6.49 9.67
CA ALA A 114 -10.94 -5.89 9.25
C ALA A 114 -10.46 -6.57 7.95
N PRO A 115 -10.25 -5.82 6.85
CA PRO A 115 -9.56 -6.37 5.68
C PRO A 115 -8.08 -6.61 6.01
N ARG A 116 -7.45 -7.52 5.27
CA ARG A 116 -5.98 -7.64 5.25
C ARG A 116 -5.37 -6.35 4.70
N CYS A 117 -4.22 -5.96 5.22
CA CYS A 117 -3.58 -4.71 4.80
C CYS A 117 -3.21 -4.70 3.32
N ALA A 118 -2.86 -5.85 2.75
CA ALA A 118 -2.69 -6.01 1.31
C ALA A 118 -3.92 -5.58 0.49
N THR A 119 -5.14 -5.93 0.93
CA THR A 119 -6.38 -5.56 0.24
C THR A 119 -6.67 -4.07 0.36
N SER A 120 -6.50 -3.48 1.54
CA SER A 120 -6.68 -2.04 1.69
C SER A 120 -5.65 -1.24 0.90
N LEU A 121 -4.40 -1.71 0.85
CA LEU A 121 -3.34 -1.09 0.07
C LEU A 121 -3.64 -1.17 -1.44
N ALA A 122 -4.05 -2.35 -1.93
CA ALA A 122 -4.47 -2.53 -3.32
C ALA A 122 -5.62 -1.58 -3.71
N ALA A 123 -6.67 -1.49 -2.88
CA ALA A 123 -7.78 -0.57 -3.10
C ALA A 123 -7.33 0.90 -3.11
N HIS A 124 -6.35 1.26 -2.28
CA HIS A 124 -5.79 2.61 -2.27
C HIS A 124 -4.95 2.91 -3.51
N LEU A 125 -4.16 1.95 -4.00
CA LEU A 125 -3.41 2.07 -5.25
C LEU A 125 -4.34 2.26 -6.45
N GLU A 126 -5.46 1.53 -6.48
CA GLU A 126 -6.49 1.70 -7.50
C GLU A 126 -7.12 3.09 -7.42
N LEU A 127 -7.47 3.56 -6.21
CA LEU A 127 -7.97 4.94 -6.05
C LEU A 127 -6.97 5.98 -6.54
N MET A 128 -5.69 5.83 -6.20
CA MET A 128 -4.62 6.72 -6.65
C MET A 128 -4.48 6.70 -8.18
N MET A 129 -4.60 5.53 -8.81
CA MET A 129 -4.65 5.39 -10.26
C MET A 129 -5.82 6.16 -10.88
N TYR A 130 -7.02 6.05 -10.31
CA TYR A 130 -8.20 6.78 -10.78
C TYR A 130 -8.06 8.30 -10.61
N MET A 131 -7.43 8.74 -9.52
CA MET A 131 -7.32 10.17 -9.18
C MET A 131 -6.15 10.88 -9.87
N THR A 132 -5.08 10.17 -10.21
CA THR A 132 -3.86 10.80 -10.76
C THR A 132 -3.49 10.24 -12.14
N GLY A 133 -3.49 8.92 -12.31
CA GLY A 133 -3.09 8.26 -13.55
C GLY A 133 -4.04 8.58 -14.72
N LEU A 134 -5.34 8.35 -14.53
CA LEU A 134 -6.35 8.59 -15.57
C LEU A 134 -6.44 10.07 -15.99
N PRO A 135 -6.54 11.05 -15.07
CA PRO A 135 -6.59 12.45 -15.46
C PRO A 135 -5.32 12.92 -16.18
N ALA A 136 -4.13 12.48 -15.73
CA ALA A 136 -2.88 12.83 -16.39
C ALA A 136 -2.82 12.29 -17.83
N ALA A 137 -3.21 11.03 -18.04
CA ALA A 137 -3.28 10.43 -19.37
C ALA A 137 -4.31 11.14 -20.27
N ALA A 138 -5.51 11.41 -19.75
CA ALA A 138 -6.57 12.11 -20.47
C ALA A 138 -6.15 13.52 -20.88
N MET A 139 -5.55 14.30 -19.97
CA MET A 139 -5.02 15.63 -20.28
C MET A 139 -3.92 15.57 -21.35
N GLY A 140 -3.03 14.58 -21.27
CA GLY A 140 -2.01 14.36 -22.29
C GLY A 140 -2.60 14.15 -23.70
N VAL A 141 -3.63 13.32 -23.80
CA VAL A 141 -4.36 13.07 -25.06
C VAL A 141 -5.07 14.33 -25.56
N ILE A 142 -5.75 15.08 -24.69
CA ILE A 142 -6.42 16.33 -25.07
C ILE A 142 -5.41 17.33 -25.63
N LEU A 143 -4.25 17.52 -24.97
CA LEU A 143 -3.20 18.42 -25.44
C LEU A 143 -2.61 18.00 -26.79
N LEU A 144 -2.51 16.69 -27.04
CA LEU A 144 -2.09 16.16 -28.34
C LEU A 144 -3.09 16.51 -29.44
N VAL A 145 -4.38 16.26 -29.22
CA VAL A 145 -5.45 16.58 -30.17
C VAL A 145 -5.45 18.07 -30.49
N VAL A 146 -5.43 18.93 -29.47
CA VAL A 146 -5.38 20.39 -29.66
C VAL A 146 -4.14 20.80 -30.46
N THR A 147 -2.96 20.23 -30.16
CA THR A 147 -1.75 20.55 -30.93
C THR A 147 -1.90 20.18 -32.40
N VAL A 148 -2.43 18.99 -32.71
CA VAL A 148 -2.60 18.53 -34.08
C VAL A 148 -3.60 19.39 -34.85
N CYS A 149 -4.73 19.77 -34.22
CA CYS A 149 -5.70 20.66 -34.83
C CYS A 149 -5.11 22.04 -35.14
N LEU A 150 -4.31 22.62 -34.23
CA LEU A 150 -3.64 23.91 -34.45
C LEU A 150 -2.59 23.81 -35.57
N ALA A 151 -1.78 22.76 -35.57
CA ALA A 151 -0.78 22.54 -36.63
C ALA A 151 -1.44 22.37 -38.01
N GLY A 152 -2.62 21.75 -38.09
CA GLY A 152 -3.38 21.63 -39.33
C GLY A 152 -3.97 22.97 -39.79
N TYR A 153 -4.36 23.84 -38.86
CA TYR A 153 -4.90 25.17 -39.18
C TYR A 153 -3.83 26.10 -39.76
N ASP A 154 -2.60 26.08 -39.24
CA ASP A 154 -1.48 26.90 -39.77
C ASP A 154 -1.07 26.54 -41.22
N HIS A 155 -1.50 25.38 -41.72
CA HIS A 155 -1.23 24.92 -43.09
C HIS A 155 -2.34 25.26 -44.09
N LEU A 156 -3.47 25.86 -43.65
CA LEU A 156 -4.59 26.34 -44.47
C LEU A 156 -4.49 27.84 -44.74
#